data_AF-A0A1J6WYA5-F1
#
_entry.id   AF-A0A1J6WYA5-F1
#
_cell.length_a   1.000
_cell.length_b   1.000
_cell.length_c   1.000
_cell.angle_alpha   90.00
_cell.angle_beta   90.00
_cell.angle_gamma   90.00
#
_symmetry.space_group_name_H-M   'P 1'
#
loop_
_entity.id
_entity.type
_entity.pdbx_description
1 polymer ?
#
loop_
_entity_poly.entity_id
_entity_poly.type
_entity_poly.pdbx_seq_one_letter_code
_entity_poly.pdbx_strand_id
1 'polypeptide(L)'
;MEMEKGRAESNRKKVYQRYLLPLTITSSMLVSGLIGYTASRIAVKNNVGNTTDISNLDNMENQINEARDHSLKVIEKELPKIISDLEKYNKDINLLVKNVKWLNDNLAPIREATNKFDTAITVAKGVNTVVKFPVVGDITTKLASAQIQLDEIDRILIRLENLTVIQQEMSDSHHKINVLYEKYQKDKSMETLMQIEQEVNSNLIYQIEDLKNTTIEAHKVLELSSSVLITVNKTKSLLHSMQEMGENTLDVIQFWKETEDSSGIGANESLEKDLNASIEKIQKLPNELSQRSKSTITSIENVQKELQTVKIAEMVSGE
;
A
#
# COMPACT_ATOMS: atom_id res chain seq x y z
N MET A 1 -23.28 21.55 21.44
CA MET A 1 -23.77 20.16 21.35
C MET A 1 -22.94 19.48 20.28
N GLU A 2 -21.91 18.78 20.70
CA GLU A 2 -21.03 17.98 19.85
C GLU A 2 -21.80 16.73 19.39
N MET A 3 -21.94 16.55 18.08
CA MET A 3 -22.38 15.27 17.53
C MET A 3 -21.17 14.35 17.48
N GLU A 4 -21.12 13.40 18.40
CA GLU A 4 -20.33 12.18 18.28
C GLU A 4 -20.66 11.52 16.93
N LYS A 5 -19.75 11.62 15.95
CA LYS A 5 -19.79 10.79 14.75
C LYS A 5 -19.42 9.38 15.17
N GLY A 6 -20.44 8.59 15.49
CA GLY A 6 -20.34 7.17 15.74
C GLY A 6 -19.59 6.46 14.63
N ARG A 7 -18.48 5.80 15.03
CA ARG A 7 -17.74 4.81 14.25
C ARG A 7 -18.71 3.81 13.61
N ALA A 8 -18.59 3.62 12.30
CA ALA A 8 -18.82 2.28 11.75
C ALA A 8 -17.55 1.47 12.08
N GLU A 9 -17.55 0.77 13.21
CA GLU A 9 -16.57 -0.30 13.42
C GLU A 9 -16.72 -1.30 12.28
N SER A 10 -15.76 -1.31 11.38
CA SER A 10 -15.62 -2.35 10.36
C SER A 10 -15.44 -3.68 11.09
N ASN A 11 -16.53 -4.43 11.22
CA ASN A 11 -16.58 -5.79 11.77
C ASN A 11 -15.79 -6.82 10.92
N ARG A 12 -14.89 -6.38 10.03
CA ARG A 12 -14.00 -7.23 9.23
C ARG A 12 -13.01 -8.02 10.09
N LYS A 13 -12.75 -7.61 11.35
CA LYS A 13 -11.95 -8.40 12.31
C LYS A 13 -12.53 -9.79 12.63
N LYS A 14 -13.86 -9.97 12.58
CA LYS A 14 -14.52 -11.25 12.95
C LYS A 14 -14.85 -12.17 11.78
N VAL A 15 -14.99 -11.65 10.56
CA VAL A 15 -15.41 -12.48 9.41
C VAL A 15 -14.24 -13.31 8.86
N TYR A 16 -13.00 -12.83 8.97
CA TYR A 16 -11.82 -13.54 8.46
C TYR A 16 -11.09 -14.41 9.49
N GLN A 17 -11.40 -14.28 10.78
CA GLN A 17 -11.04 -15.32 11.77
C GLN A 17 -11.69 -16.68 11.46
N ARG A 18 -12.72 -16.71 10.60
CA ARG A 18 -13.36 -17.94 10.13
C ARG A 18 -12.66 -18.61 8.94
N TYR A 19 -11.68 -17.94 8.32
CA TYR A 19 -10.92 -18.46 7.17
C TYR A 19 -9.44 -18.69 7.47
N LEU A 20 -8.97 -18.34 8.66
CA LEU A 20 -7.68 -18.75 9.19
C LEU A 20 -7.88 -19.90 10.16
N LEU A 21 -7.99 -21.12 9.63
CA LEU A 21 -7.59 -22.41 10.22
C LEU A 21 -8.07 -23.53 9.28
N PRO A 22 -7.30 -24.59 8.96
CA PRO A 22 -5.87 -24.83 9.20
C PRO A 22 -5.07 -24.74 7.89
N LEU A 23 -3.90 -24.08 7.90
CA LEU A 23 -2.91 -24.29 6.85
C LEU A 23 -2.49 -25.75 6.92
N THR A 24 -3.02 -26.51 5.96
CA THR A 24 -2.76 -27.91 5.71
C THR A 24 -1.26 -28.19 5.79
N ILE A 25 -0.93 -29.04 6.74
CA ILE A 25 0.30 -29.78 6.89
C ILE A 25 0.54 -30.59 5.59
N THR A 26 1.13 -29.99 4.56
CA THR A 26 1.44 -30.71 3.30
C THR A 26 2.87 -30.54 2.80
N SER A 27 3.67 -29.63 3.36
CA SER A 27 5.14 -29.66 3.18
C SER A 27 5.84 -30.54 4.22
N SER A 28 5.08 -31.16 5.12
CA SER A 28 5.63 -32.01 6.15
C SER A 28 6.03 -33.40 5.64
N MET A 29 5.63 -33.88 4.46
CA MET A 29 5.90 -35.29 4.10
C MET A 29 7.38 -35.70 4.04
N LEU A 30 8.33 -34.77 3.96
CA LEU A 30 9.77 -35.11 4.07
C LEU A 30 10.36 -34.90 5.48
N VAL A 31 9.72 -34.11 6.35
CA VAL A 31 10.22 -33.80 7.71
C VAL A 31 9.33 -34.40 8.82
N SER A 32 8.01 -34.51 8.63
CA SER A 32 7.08 -35.26 9.49
C SER A 32 7.24 -36.77 9.41
N GLY A 33 7.92 -37.31 8.39
CA GLY A 33 8.30 -38.72 8.40
C GLY A 33 9.26 -39.05 9.53
N LEU A 34 10.18 -38.12 9.85
CA LEU A 34 11.15 -38.28 10.94
C LEU A 34 10.62 -37.73 12.26
N ILE A 35 10.03 -36.53 12.26
CA ILE A 35 9.55 -35.85 13.48
C ILE A 35 8.19 -36.40 13.99
N GLY A 36 7.31 -36.86 13.10
CA GLY A 36 6.07 -37.56 13.50
C GLY A 36 6.36 -38.96 14.05
N TYR A 37 7.42 -39.61 13.56
CA TYR A 37 7.88 -40.90 14.07
C TYR A 37 8.53 -40.75 15.46
N THR A 38 9.28 -39.68 15.74
CA THR A 38 9.87 -39.43 17.06
C THR A 38 8.82 -39.11 18.12
N ALA A 39 7.86 -38.22 17.85
CA ALA A 39 6.78 -37.89 18.78
C ALA A 39 5.93 -39.14 19.13
N SER A 40 5.67 -40.02 18.17
CA SER A 40 4.95 -41.27 18.42
C SER A 40 5.77 -42.27 19.25
N ARG A 41 7.10 -42.36 19.06
CA ARG A 41 7.95 -43.23 19.90
C ARG A 41 8.12 -42.70 21.32
N ILE A 42 8.20 -41.39 21.53
CA ILE A 42 8.27 -40.79 22.87
C ILE A 42 6.94 -41.03 23.62
N ALA A 43 5.80 -40.85 22.96
CA ALA A 43 4.49 -41.16 23.55
C ALA A 43 4.30 -42.66 23.86
N VAL A 44 4.83 -43.55 23.02
CA VAL A 44 4.78 -45.01 23.24
C VAL A 44 5.72 -45.48 24.35
N LYS A 45 6.85 -44.79 24.60
CA LYS A 45 7.85 -45.19 25.60
C LYS A 45 7.44 -44.90 27.05
N ASN A 46 6.52 -43.96 27.28
CA ASN A 46 5.89 -43.81 28.59
C ASN A 46 5.07 -45.05 29.01
N ASN A 47 4.88 -46.02 28.12
CA ASN A 47 4.04 -47.19 28.37
C ASN A 47 4.75 -48.55 28.27
N VAL A 48 6.02 -48.64 27.84
CA VAL A 48 6.71 -49.94 27.70
C VAL A 48 8.18 -49.85 28.13
N GLY A 49 8.50 -50.60 29.19
CA GLY A 49 9.84 -50.70 29.74
C GLY A 49 10.83 -51.41 28.81
N ASN A 50 12.05 -50.87 28.83
CA ASN A 50 13.35 -51.45 28.51
C ASN A 50 13.66 -52.00 27.10
N THR A 51 14.87 -51.58 26.66
CA THR A 51 15.86 -52.28 25.82
C THR A 51 15.60 -52.41 24.32
N THR A 52 15.98 -51.36 23.59
CA THR A 52 16.95 -51.31 22.45
C THR A 52 17.02 -49.84 21.98
N ASP A 53 18.12 -49.41 21.39
CA ASP A 53 18.28 -48.11 20.69
C ASP A 53 18.71 -46.87 21.51
N ILE A 54 19.79 -46.94 22.29
CA ILE A 54 20.50 -45.72 22.73
C ILE A 54 21.15 -45.04 21.51
N SER A 55 21.73 -45.81 20.58
CA SER A 55 22.34 -45.29 19.35
C SER A 55 21.35 -44.65 18.36
N ASN A 56 20.08 -45.05 18.35
CA ASN A 56 19.08 -44.38 17.51
C ASN A 56 18.52 -43.13 18.20
N LEU A 57 18.60 -43.04 19.53
CA LEU A 57 18.26 -41.83 20.29
C LEU A 57 19.30 -40.74 20.06
N ASP A 58 20.59 -41.07 20.17
CA ASP A 58 21.70 -40.13 19.90
C ASP A 58 21.69 -39.67 18.43
N ASN A 59 21.41 -40.58 17.49
CA ASN A 59 21.26 -40.22 16.07
C ASN A 59 20.03 -39.35 15.79
N MET A 60 18.91 -39.57 16.51
CA MET A 60 17.71 -38.75 16.38
C MET A 60 17.90 -37.35 16.97
N GLU A 61 18.55 -37.25 18.13
CA GLU A 61 18.89 -35.99 18.78
C GLU A 61 19.84 -35.16 17.92
N ASN A 62 20.86 -35.80 17.33
CA ASN A 62 21.76 -35.15 16.38
C ASN A 62 21.01 -34.61 15.14
N GLN A 63 20.10 -35.39 14.56
CA GLN A 63 19.30 -34.93 13.41
C GLN A 63 18.37 -33.75 13.76
N ILE A 64 17.80 -33.75 14.97
CA ILE A 64 16.94 -32.66 15.45
C ILE A 64 17.77 -31.40 15.68
N ASN A 65 18.95 -31.52 16.29
CA ASN A 65 19.87 -30.41 16.51
C ASN A 65 20.41 -29.84 15.18
N GLU A 66 20.74 -30.69 14.21
CA GLU A 66 21.14 -30.26 12.86
C GLU A 66 20.01 -29.50 12.14
N ALA A 67 18.77 -29.99 12.25
CA ALA A 67 17.60 -29.32 11.68
C ALA A 67 17.35 -27.96 12.36
N ARG A 68 17.45 -27.90 13.69
CA ARG A 68 17.36 -26.66 14.49
C ARG A 68 18.40 -25.64 14.03
N ASP A 69 19.67 -26.04 13.95
CA ASP A 69 20.78 -25.17 13.56
C ASP A 69 20.64 -24.67 12.13
N HIS A 70 20.19 -25.53 11.22
CA HIS A 70 19.89 -25.13 9.85
C HIS A 70 18.76 -24.10 9.81
N SER A 71 17.66 -24.35 10.52
CA SER A 71 16.52 -23.43 10.59
C SER A 71 16.92 -22.07 11.20
N LEU A 72 17.71 -22.07 12.27
CA LEU A 72 18.24 -20.84 12.87
C LEU A 72 19.10 -20.04 11.89
N LYS A 73 19.97 -20.70 11.12
CA LYS A 73 20.77 -20.04 10.07
C LYS A 73 19.90 -19.41 8.98
N VAL A 74 18.79 -20.05 8.60
CA VAL A 74 17.86 -19.48 7.63
C VAL A 74 17.14 -18.26 8.22
N ILE A 75 16.65 -18.35 9.47
CA ILE A 75 16.01 -17.22 10.17
C ILE A 75 16.98 -16.02 10.26
N GLU A 76 18.23 -16.28 10.64
CA GLU A 76 19.27 -15.26 10.76
C GLU A 76 19.63 -14.58 9.44
N LYS A 77 19.44 -15.27 8.32
CA LYS A 77 19.63 -14.75 6.97
C LYS A 77 18.42 -13.95 6.46
N GLU A 78 17.20 -14.35 6.81
CA GLU A 78 15.97 -13.72 6.31
C GLU A 78 15.57 -12.48 7.13
N LEU A 79 15.78 -12.45 8.45
CA LEU A 79 15.42 -11.30 9.29
C LEU A 79 16.08 -9.97 8.86
N PRO A 80 17.39 -9.91 8.55
CA PRO A 80 18.01 -8.69 8.01
C PRO A 80 17.39 -8.20 6.71
N LYS A 81 16.93 -9.11 5.84
CA LYS A 81 16.28 -8.73 4.58
C LYS A 81 14.94 -8.07 4.85
N ILE A 82 14.14 -8.65 5.75
CA ILE A 82 12.85 -8.08 6.16
C ILE A 82 13.08 -6.67 6.72
N ILE A 83 14.03 -6.49 7.64
CA ILE A 83 14.36 -5.17 8.22
C ILE A 83 14.78 -4.18 7.13
N SER A 84 15.67 -4.57 6.22
CA SER A 84 16.10 -3.70 5.12
C SER A 84 14.96 -3.32 4.17
N ASP A 85 14.05 -4.25 3.88
CA ASP A 85 12.88 -3.96 3.05
C ASP A 85 11.90 -3.03 3.77
N LEU A 86 11.72 -3.14 5.08
CA LEU A 86 10.93 -2.22 5.89
C LEU A 86 11.49 -0.80 5.90
N GLU A 87 12.81 -0.65 5.92
CA GLU A 87 13.44 0.67 5.76
C GLU A 87 13.08 1.29 4.40
N LYS A 88 13.11 0.49 3.33
CA LYS A 88 12.73 0.96 1.98
C LYS A 88 11.24 1.27 1.89
N TYR A 89 10.37 0.45 2.48
CA TYR A 89 8.93 0.75 2.54
C TYR A 89 8.66 2.07 3.24
N ASN A 90 9.33 2.35 4.36
CA ASN A 90 9.22 3.64 5.04
C ASN A 90 9.61 4.82 4.13
N LYS A 91 10.69 4.68 3.34
CA LYS A 91 11.11 5.70 2.36
C LYS A 91 10.05 5.91 1.28
N ASP A 92 9.49 4.84 0.74
CA ASP A 92 8.48 4.89 -0.31
C ASP A 92 7.17 5.50 0.21
N ILE A 93 6.71 5.10 1.40
CA ILE A 93 5.53 5.69 2.04
C ILE A 93 5.70 7.19 2.28
N ASN A 94 6.87 7.61 2.78
CA ASN A 94 7.15 9.04 2.99
C ASN A 94 7.03 9.84 1.69
N LEU A 95 7.51 9.28 0.58
CA LEU A 95 7.39 9.89 -0.74
C LEU A 95 5.92 9.98 -1.18
N LEU A 96 5.14 8.91 -0.99
CA LEU A 96 3.73 8.87 -1.34
C LEU A 96 2.90 9.86 -0.51
N VAL A 97 3.06 9.87 0.81
CA VAL A 97 2.39 10.81 1.72
C VAL A 97 2.66 12.26 1.30
N LYS A 98 3.92 12.58 0.98
CA LYS A 98 4.31 13.92 0.53
C LYS A 98 3.64 14.31 -0.79
N ASN A 99 3.66 13.43 -1.79
CA ASN A 99 3.08 13.71 -3.10
C ASN A 99 1.55 13.82 -3.04
N VAL A 100 0.89 12.93 -2.29
CA VAL A 100 -0.58 12.95 -2.12
C VAL A 100 -1.02 14.20 -1.37
N LYS A 101 -0.31 14.59 -0.30
CA LYS A 101 -0.60 15.84 0.42
C LYS A 101 -0.43 17.06 -0.49
N TRP A 102 0.71 17.15 -1.18
CA TRP A 102 0.96 18.23 -2.14
C TRP A 102 -0.15 18.29 -3.20
N LEU A 103 -0.54 17.15 -3.77
CA LEU A 103 -1.59 17.09 -4.77
C LEU A 103 -2.93 17.58 -4.22
N ASN A 104 -3.31 17.13 -3.02
CA ASN A 104 -4.55 17.53 -2.39
C ASN A 104 -4.62 19.06 -2.17
N ASP A 105 -3.53 19.65 -1.68
CA ASP A 105 -3.43 21.10 -1.45
C ASP A 105 -3.49 21.90 -2.77
N ASN A 106 -2.85 21.39 -3.82
CA ASN A 106 -2.73 22.08 -5.11
C ASN A 106 -3.93 21.90 -6.05
N LEU A 107 -4.75 20.85 -5.85
CA LEU A 107 -6.00 20.68 -6.58
C LEU A 107 -7.20 21.39 -5.95
N ALA A 108 -7.12 21.82 -4.69
CA ALA A 108 -8.22 22.48 -4.00
C ALA A 108 -8.81 23.68 -4.80
N PRO A 109 -8.00 24.59 -5.38
CA PRO A 109 -8.55 25.71 -6.18
C PRO A 109 -9.31 25.25 -7.43
N ILE A 110 -8.88 24.15 -8.06
CA ILE A 110 -9.54 23.59 -9.25
C ILE A 110 -10.87 22.94 -8.87
N ARG A 111 -10.93 22.29 -7.70
CA ARG A 111 -12.18 21.75 -7.14
C ARG A 111 -13.17 22.85 -6.79
N GLU A 112 -12.70 23.94 -6.19
CA GLU A 112 -13.56 25.10 -5.90
C GLU A 112 -14.09 25.76 -7.18
N ALA A 113 -13.32 25.69 -8.27
CA ALA A 113 -13.72 26.18 -9.57
C ALA A 113 -14.71 25.26 -10.33
N THR A 114 -15.03 24.06 -9.84
CA THR A 114 -15.89 23.10 -10.58
C THR A 114 -17.27 23.65 -10.91
N ASN A 115 -17.87 24.46 -10.01
CA ASN A 115 -19.16 25.14 -10.27
C ASN A 115 -19.07 26.12 -11.47
N LYS A 116 -17.88 26.64 -11.75
CA LYS A 116 -17.63 27.48 -12.93
C LYS A 116 -17.57 26.65 -14.21
N PHE A 117 -17.22 25.36 -14.14
CA PHE A 117 -17.30 24.45 -15.29
C PHE A 117 -18.74 24.19 -15.71
N ASP A 118 -19.65 23.93 -14.77
CA ASP A 118 -21.08 23.74 -15.08
C ASP A 118 -21.68 24.97 -15.78
N THR A 119 -21.30 26.15 -15.30
CA THR A 119 -21.75 27.41 -15.89
C THR A 119 -21.18 27.59 -17.30
N ALA A 120 -19.88 27.34 -17.48
CA ALA A 120 -19.22 27.41 -18.79
C ALA A 120 -19.78 26.38 -19.79
N ILE A 121 -20.06 25.16 -19.33
CA ILE A 121 -20.73 24.10 -20.10
C ILE A 121 -22.13 24.56 -20.55
N THR A 122 -22.91 25.15 -19.65
CA THR A 122 -24.28 25.61 -19.95
C THR A 122 -24.27 26.72 -20.99
N VAL A 123 -23.38 27.70 -20.83
CA VAL A 123 -23.20 28.80 -21.79
C VAL A 123 -22.73 28.26 -23.15
N ALA A 124 -21.71 27.38 -23.16
CA ALA A 124 -21.20 26.77 -24.38
C ALA A 124 -22.28 25.97 -25.12
N LYS A 125 -23.12 25.20 -24.40
CA LYS A 125 -24.25 24.49 -25.00
C LYS A 125 -25.26 25.45 -25.64
N GLY A 126 -25.63 26.54 -24.95
CA GLY A 126 -26.53 27.56 -25.48
C GLY A 126 -26.01 28.19 -26.77
N VAL A 127 -24.71 28.52 -26.81
CA VAL A 127 -24.09 29.07 -28.03
C VAL A 127 -23.98 28.03 -29.14
N ASN A 128 -23.65 26.78 -28.82
CA ASN A 128 -23.58 25.71 -29.81
C ASN A 128 -24.95 25.41 -30.43
N THR A 129 -26.05 25.54 -29.67
CA THR A 129 -27.41 25.40 -30.24
C THR A 129 -27.75 26.47 -31.26
N VAL A 130 -27.16 27.66 -31.16
CA VAL A 130 -27.41 28.80 -32.05
C VAL A 130 -26.45 28.81 -33.23
N VAL A 131 -25.15 28.65 -32.99
CA VAL A 131 -24.08 28.86 -33.97
C VAL A 131 -23.57 27.54 -34.59
N LYS A 132 -23.85 26.39 -33.96
CA LYS A 132 -23.38 25.04 -34.37
C LYS A 132 -21.88 24.98 -34.70
N PHE A 133 -21.06 25.66 -33.89
CA PHE A 133 -19.63 25.75 -34.12
C PHE A 133 -18.92 24.55 -33.47
N PRO A 134 -18.19 23.70 -34.22
CA PRO A 134 -17.59 22.46 -33.70
C PRO A 134 -16.70 22.65 -32.47
N VAL A 135 -15.96 23.77 -32.41
CA VAL A 135 -15.05 24.11 -31.31
C VAL A 135 -15.77 24.28 -29.97
N VAL A 136 -17.02 24.75 -29.97
CA VAL A 136 -17.82 24.97 -28.74
C VAL A 136 -18.34 23.65 -28.16
N GLY A 137 -18.73 22.70 -29.03
CA GLY A 137 -19.07 21.34 -28.62
C GLY A 137 -17.89 20.59 -27.99
N ASP A 138 -16.68 20.86 -28.47
CA ASP A 138 -15.44 20.27 -28.00
C ASP A 138 -15.07 20.75 -26.58
N ILE A 139 -15.27 22.04 -26.28
CA ILE A 139 -15.07 22.62 -24.94
C ILE A 139 -16.03 21.99 -23.92
N THR A 140 -17.31 21.87 -24.29
CA THR A 140 -18.35 21.26 -23.45
C THR A 140 -17.98 19.84 -23.04
N THR A 141 -17.55 19.04 -24.02
CA THR A 141 -17.19 17.63 -23.81
C THR A 141 -15.92 17.50 -22.95
N LYS A 142 -14.92 18.36 -23.18
CA LYS A 142 -13.66 18.39 -22.40
C LYS A 142 -13.90 18.77 -20.94
N LEU A 143 -14.69 19.82 -20.67
CA LEU A 143 -15.01 20.23 -19.30
C LEU A 143 -15.82 19.17 -18.55
N ALA A 144 -16.83 18.56 -19.21
CA ALA A 144 -17.59 17.48 -18.61
C ALA A 144 -16.71 16.26 -18.27
N SER A 145 -15.75 15.91 -19.14
CA SER A 145 -14.77 14.86 -18.85
C SER A 145 -13.86 15.21 -17.68
N ALA A 146 -13.39 16.46 -17.59
CA ALA A 146 -12.54 16.91 -16.49
C ALA A 146 -13.27 16.83 -15.14
N GLN A 147 -14.57 17.14 -15.12
CA GLN A 147 -15.43 17.05 -13.95
C GLN A 147 -15.58 15.60 -13.46
N ILE A 148 -15.82 14.65 -14.38
CA ILE A 148 -15.85 13.21 -14.06
C ILE A 148 -14.50 12.73 -13.49
N GLN A 149 -13.38 13.22 -14.03
CA GLN A 149 -12.05 12.88 -13.54
C GLN A 149 -11.77 13.48 -12.15
N LEU A 150 -12.23 14.71 -11.87
CA LEU A 150 -12.17 15.32 -10.53
C LEU A 150 -12.96 14.50 -9.50
N ASP A 151 -14.15 14.02 -9.84
CA ASP A 151 -14.93 13.14 -8.95
C ASP A 151 -14.23 11.81 -8.66
N GLU A 152 -13.49 11.27 -9.65
CA GLU A 152 -12.68 10.07 -9.45
C GLU A 152 -11.44 10.37 -8.60
N ILE A 153 -10.79 11.52 -8.80
CA ILE A 153 -9.66 11.99 -7.97
C ILE A 153 -10.10 12.07 -6.50
N ASP A 154 -11.24 12.67 -6.21
CA ASP A 154 -11.74 12.85 -4.84
C ASP A 154 -12.03 11.50 -4.18
N ARG A 155 -12.65 10.57 -4.93
CA ARG A 155 -12.88 9.21 -4.45
C ARG A 155 -11.59 8.47 -4.15
N ILE A 156 -10.54 8.66 -4.97
CA ILE A 156 -9.23 8.05 -4.71
C ILE A 156 -8.60 8.69 -3.46
N LEU A 157 -8.59 10.02 -3.35
CA LEU A 157 -7.97 10.71 -2.22
C LEU A 157 -8.57 10.33 -0.87
N ILE A 158 -9.90 10.13 -0.80
CA ILE A 158 -10.56 9.61 0.40
C ILE A 158 -9.98 8.24 0.80
N ARG A 159 -9.68 7.35 -0.17
CA ARG A 159 -9.07 6.05 0.11
C ARG A 159 -7.61 6.17 0.52
N LEU A 160 -6.92 7.21 0.04
CA LEU A 160 -5.54 7.52 0.40
C LEU A 160 -5.39 8.20 1.78
N GLU A 161 -6.47 8.60 2.45
CA GLU A 161 -6.42 9.22 3.80
C GLU A 161 -5.67 8.34 4.82
N ASN A 162 -5.77 7.03 4.67
CA ASN A 162 -5.12 6.06 5.57
C ASN A 162 -3.61 5.90 5.34
N LEU A 163 -3.01 6.58 4.35
CA LEU A 163 -1.56 6.52 4.09
C LEU A 163 -0.72 6.84 5.33
N THR A 164 -1.15 7.84 6.11
CA THR A 164 -0.44 8.24 7.34
C THR A 164 -0.55 7.20 8.46
N VAL A 165 -1.66 6.44 8.49
CA VAL A 165 -1.82 5.31 9.42
C VAL A 165 -0.89 4.17 9.01
N ILE A 166 -0.89 3.78 7.73
CA ILE A 166 0.03 2.76 7.20
C ILE A 166 1.49 3.15 7.46
N GLN A 167 1.83 4.42 7.25
CA GLN A 167 3.15 4.98 7.55
C GLN A 167 3.56 4.74 9.01
N GLN A 168 2.69 5.11 9.94
CA GLN A 168 2.96 4.97 11.36
C GLN A 168 3.12 3.50 11.74
N GLU A 169 2.17 2.65 11.34
CA GLU A 169 2.20 1.25 11.73
C GLU A 169 3.41 0.50 11.13
N MET A 170 3.79 0.75 9.87
CA MET A 170 5.00 0.16 9.28
C MET A 170 6.27 0.67 9.95
N SER A 171 6.31 1.95 10.37
CA SER A 171 7.44 2.51 11.10
C SER A 171 7.59 1.86 12.48
N ASP A 172 6.48 1.68 13.19
CA ASP A 172 6.43 1.04 14.51
C ASP A 172 6.87 -0.42 14.43
N SER A 173 6.34 -1.19 13.47
CA SER A 173 6.77 -2.57 13.24
C SER A 173 8.24 -2.66 12.84
N HIS A 174 8.74 -1.76 11.99
CA HIS A 174 10.15 -1.70 11.64
C HIS A 174 11.04 -1.46 12.86
N HIS A 175 10.71 -0.48 13.69
CA HIS A 175 11.46 -0.18 14.91
C HIS A 175 11.45 -1.38 15.87
N LYS A 176 10.28 -1.98 16.11
CA LYS A 176 10.12 -3.10 17.03
C LYS A 176 10.87 -4.35 16.56
N ILE A 177 10.77 -4.72 15.28
CA ILE A 177 11.51 -5.85 14.72
C ILE A 177 13.02 -5.60 14.85
N ASN A 178 13.49 -4.39 14.56
CA ASN A 178 14.92 -4.07 14.67
C ASN A 178 15.44 -4.22 16.10
N VAL A 179 14.72 -3.66 17.09
CA VAL A 179 15.07 -3.77 18.51
C VAL A 179 15.10 -5.24 18.97
N LEU A 180 14.08 -6.01 18.59
CA LEU A 180 14.01 -7.44 18.93
C LEU A 180 15.13 -8.24 18.25
N TYR A 181 15.46 -7.92 17.00
CA TYR A 181 16.54 -8.58 16.28
C TYR A 181 17.91 -8.29 16.91
N GLU A 182 18.19 -7.05 17.30
CA GLU A 182 19.42 -6.69 18.03
C GLU A 182 19.53 -7.43 19.36
N LYS A 183 18.42 -7.57 20.10
CA LYS A 183 18.38 -8.37 21.33
C LYS A 183 18.64 -9.85 21.04
N TYR A 184 18.00 -10.41 20.03
CA TYR A 184 18.22 -11.80 19.62
C TYR A 184 19.68 -12.05 19.23
N GLN A 185 20.35 -11.13 18.55
CA GLN A 185 21.77 -11.29 18.20
C GLN A 185 22.69 -11.40 19.43
N LYS A 186 22.34 -10.76 20.54
CA LYS A 186 23.10 -10.82 21.80
C LYS A 186 22.78 -12.06 22.62
N ASP A 187 21.49 -12.32 22.80
CA ASP A 187 21.03 -13.29 23.80
C ASP A 187 20.71 -14.66 23.20
N LYS A 188 20.58 -14.75 21.86
CA LYS A 188 20.17 -15.95 21.09
C LYS A 188 18.94 -16.65 21.69
N SER A 189 18.05 -15.86 22.30
CA SER A 189 16.88 -16.32 23.03
C SER A 189 15.73 -16.67 22.08
N MET A 190 15.17 -17.88 22.24
CA MET A 190 13.97 -18.30 21.51
C MET A 190 12.76 -17.43 21.81
N GLU A 191 12.58 -16.98 23.06
CA GLU A 191 11.49 -16.08 23.42
C GLU A 191 11.53 -14.80 22.59
N THR A 192 12.74 -14.28 22.32
CA THR A 192 12.91 -13.10 21.46
C THR A 192 12.55 -13.40 20.01
N LEU A 193 12.91 -14.58 19.48
CA LEU A 193 12.47 -15.01 18.14
C LEU A 193 10.94 -15.14 18.03
N MET A 194 10.28 -15.63 19.08
CA MET A 194 8.81 -15.71 19.12
C MET A 194 8.16 -14.33 19.10
N GLN A 195 8.75 -13.34 19.78
CA GLN A 195 8.27 -11.95 19.72
C GLN A 195 8.44 -11.35 18.31
N ILE A 196 9.53 -11.68 17.62
CA ILE A 196 9.74 -11.26 16.22
C ILE A 196 8.69 -11.88 15.30
N GLU A 197 8.44 -13.18 15.43
CA GLU A 197 7.38 -13.87 14.66
C GLU A 197 6.01 -13.24 14.90
N GLN A 198 5.66 -12.96 16.16
CA GLN A 198 4.41 -12.29 16.49
C GLN A 198 4.29 -10.94 15.80
N GLU A 199 5.34 -10.11 15.83
CA GLU A 199 5.31 -8.79 15.20
C GLU A 199 5.12 -8.92 13.68
N VAL A 200 5.93 -9.76 13.04
CA VAL A 200 5.88 -10.04 11.60
C VAL A 200 4.51 -10.63 11.18
N ASN A 201 3.88 -11.43 12.05
CA ASN A 201 2.59 -12.09 11.79
C ASN A 201 1.37 -11.21 12.15
N SER A 202 1.55 -10.19 12.99
CA SER A 202 0.42 -9.48 13.60
C SER A 202 -0.29 -8.52 12.65
N ASN A 203 0.42 -7.89 11.70
CA ASN A 203 -0.18 -7.04 10.66
C ASN A 203 0.75 -6.73 9.47
N LEU A 204 2.02 -7.11 9.50
CA LEU A 204 2.99 -6.58 8.54
C LEU A 204 2.69 -6.97 7.09
N ILE A 205 2.25 -8.21 6.85
CA ILE A 205 1.81 -8.65 5.51
C ILE A 205 0.65 -7.79 5.01
N TYR A 206 -0.33 -7.48 5.87
CA TYR A 206 -1.46 -6.63 5.51
C TYR A 206 -1.02 -5.21 5.16
N GLN A 207 -0.12 -4.63 5.96
CA GLN A 207 0.40 -3.29 5.70
C GLN A 207 1.19 -3.21 4.38
N ILE A 208 1.99 -4.23 4.08
CA ILE A 208 2.71 -4.33 2.80
C ILE A 208 1.73 -4.41 1.62
N GLU A 209 0.65 -5.17 1.76
CA GLU A 209 -0.37 -5.32 0.73
C GLU A 209 -1.21 -4.05 0.54
N ASP A 210 -1.60 -3.41 1.64
CA ASP A 210 -2.29 -2.12 1.64
C ASP A 210 -1.42 -1.05 0.99
N LEU A 211 -0.14 -0.93 1.39
CA LEU A 211 0.80 -0.02 0.77
C LEU A 211 0.90 -0.24 -0.75
N LYS A 212 0.98 -1.49 -1.21
CA LYS A 212 1.03 -1.81 -2.64
C LYS A 212 -0.20 -1.27 -3.37
N ASN A 213 -1.39 -1.49 -2.83
CA ASN A 213 -2.66 -1.04 -3.43
C ASN A 213 -2.75 0.49 -3.42
N THR A 214 -2.46 1.11 -2.29
CA THR A 214 -2.47 2.55 -2.10
C THR A 214 -1.44 3.26 -2.98
N THR A 215 -0.32 2.61 -3.32
CA THR A 215 0.67 3.13 -4.28
C THR A 215 0.12 3.19 -5.70
N ILE A 216 -0.62 2.15 -6.13
CA ILE A 216 -1.29 2.14 -7.45
C ILE A 216 -2.31 3.28 -7.51
N GLU A 217 -3.07 3.47 -6.44
CA GLU A 217 -4.04 4.56 -6.33
C GLU A 217 -3.39 5.95 -6.33
N ALA A 218 -2.28 6.11 -5.61
CA ALA A 218 -1.49 7.34 -5.59
C ALA A 218 -0.92 7.69 -6.98
N HIS A 219 -0.48 6.68 -7.74
CA HIS A 219 -0.06 6.89 -9.14
C HIS A 219 -1.24 7.31 -10.02
N LYS A 220 -2.35 6.59 -9.94
CA LYS A 220 -3.56 6.88 -10.72
C LYS A 220 -4.07 8.30 -10.47
N VAL A 221 -4.09 8.76 -9.21
CA VAL A 221 -4.60 10.10 -8.89
C VAL A 221 -3.70 11.18 -9.47
N LEU A 222 -2.38 11.02 -9.47
CA LEU A 222 -1.46 11.98 -10.09
C LEU A 222 -1.64 12.03 -11.62
N GLU A 223 -1.81 10.89 -12.28
CA GLU A 223 -2.08 10.83 -13.73
C GLU A 223 -3.41 11.51 -14.11
N LEU A 224 -4.49 11.20 -13.36
CA LEU A 224 -5.79 11.85 -13.57
C LEU A 224 -5.69 13.35 -13.35
N SER A 225 -4.95 13.78 -12.34
CA SER A 225 -4.75 15.19 -12.04
C SER A 225 -4.04 15.91 -13.18
N SER A 226 -3.07 15.25 -13.81
CA SER A 226 -2.35 15.81 -14.97
C SER A 226 -3.29 15.95 -16.16
N SER A 227 -4.14 14.94 -16.40
CA SER A 227 -5.17 14.99 -17.43
C SER A 227 -6.17 16.14 -17.23
N VAL A 228 -6.64 16.34 -15.98
CA VAL A 228 -7.53 17.45 -15.62
C VAL A 228 -6.86 18.79 -15.88
N LEU A 229 -5.62 18.97 -15.39
CA LEU A 229 -4.87 20.22 -15.55
C LEU A 229 -4.66 20.59 -17.01
N ILE A 230 -4.21 19.64 -17.83
CA ILE A 230 -4.03 19.83 -19.27
C ILE A 230 -5.35 20.22 -19.92
N THR A 231 -6.46 19.58 -19.52
CA THR A 231 -7.79 19.84 -20.07
C THR A 231 -8.32 21.23 -19.71
N VAL A 232 -8.16 21.64 -18.45
CA VAL A 232 -8.55 22.97 -17.96
C VAL A 232 -7.72 24.05 -18.63
N ASN A 233 -6.39 23.88 -18.70
CA ASN A 233 -5.48 24.83 -19.34
C ASN A 233 -5.77 24.99 -20.85
N LYS A 234 -5.98 23.88 -21.58
CA LYS A 234 -6.36 23.92 -23.00
C LYS A 234 -7.70 24.61 -23.21
N THR A 235 -8.69 24.32 -22.36
CA THR A 235 -10.01 24.97 -22.45
C THR A 235 -9.90 26.47 -22.20
N LYS A 236 -9.13 26.89 -21.18
CA LYS A 236 -8.85 28.31 -20.91
C LYS A 236 -8.20 29.01 -22.12
N SER A 237 -7.19 28.39 -22.72
CA SER A 237 -6.51 28.92 -23.91
C SER A 237 -7.45 29.05 -25.11
N LEU A 238 -8.28 28.04 -25.38
CA LEU A 238 -9.25 28.08 -26.46
C LEU A 238 -10.27 29.21 -26.27
N LEU A 239 -10.77 29.38 -25.05
CA LEU A 239 -11.70 30.46 -24.71
C LEU A 239 -11.06 31.84 -24.89
N HIS A 240 -9.80 32.03 -24.46
CA HIS A 240 -9.06 33.27 -24.72
C HIS A 240 -8.84 33.53 -26.21
N SER A 241 -8.48 32.51 -26.99
CA SER A 241 -8.32 32.66 -28.44
C SER A 241 -9.65 33.03 -29.13
N MET A 242 -10.78 32.48 -28.68
CA MET A 242 -12.11 32.86 -29.16
C MET A 242 -12.49 34.29 -28.77
N GLN A 243 -12.03 34.77 -27.61
CA GLN A 243 -12.20 36.15 -27.16
C GLN A 243 -11.39 37.13 -28.02
N GLU A 244 -10.15 36.79 -28.39
CA GLU A 244 -9.32 37.61 -29.28
C GLU A 244 -9.83 37.63 -30.73
N MET A 245 -10.57 36.59 -31.14
CA MET A 245 -11.03 36.43 -32.53
C MET A 245 -12.42 37.04 -32.83
N GLY A 246 -13.20 37.51 -31.83
CA GLY A 246 -14.62 37.85 -32.04
C GLY A 246 -15.14 39.17 -31.46
N GLU A 247 -15.50 40.12 -32.34
CA GLU A 247 -16.49 41.17 -32.08
C GLU A 247 -17.96 40.64 -32.05
N ASN A 248 -18.21 39.38 -32.48
CA ASN A 248 -19.57 38.81 -32.64
C ASN A 248 -19.92 37.65 -31.69
N THR A 249 -19.13 37.41 -30.63
CA THR A 249 -19.34 36.33 -29.64
C THR A 249 -19.55 36.87 -28.22
N LEU A 250 -20.15 38.06 -28.12
CA LEU A 250 -20.24 38.91 -26.92
C LEU A 250 -20.72 38.18 -25.65
N ASP A 251 -21.68 37.25 -25.73
CA ASP A 251 -22.24 36.59 -24.54
C ASP A 251 -21.30 35.56 -23.87
N VAL A 252 -20.49 34.83 -24.66
CA VAL A 252 -19.50 33.87 -24.11
C VAL A 252 -18.32 34.63 -23.50
N ILE A 253 -17.98 35.77 -24.10
CA ILE A 253 -16.85 36.63 -23.74
C ILE A 253 -17.16 37.44 -22.47
N GLN A 254 -18.39 37.95 -22.31
CA GLN A 254 -18.78 38.71 -21.12
C GLN A 254 -18.73 37.87 -19.83
N PHE A 255 -19.11 36.59 -19.89
CA PHE A 255 -19.08 35.69 -18.71
C PHE A 255 -17.66 35.51 -18.15
N TRP A 256 -16.64 35.39 -19.01
CA TRP A 256 -15.25 35.25 -18.55
C TRP A 256 -14.60 36.59 -18.18
N LYS A 257 -15.10 37.70 -18.73
CA LYS A 257 -14.68 39.05 -18.36
C LYS A 257 -15.15 39.44 -16.95
N GLU A 258 -16.33 38.99 -16.53
CA GLU A 258 -16.82 39.17 -15.15
C GLU A 258 -16.12 38.27 -14.11
N THR A 259 -15.27 37.34 -14.56
CA THR A 259 -14.45 36.47 -13.69
C THR A 259 -12.96 36.85 -13.70
N GLU A 260 -12.64 38.11 -14.05
CA GLU A 260 -11.28 38.69 -14.11
C GLU A 260 -10.49 38.68 -12.79
N ASP A 261 -11.05 38.18 -11.68
CA ASP A 261 -10.26 37.57 -10.57
C ASP A 261 -9.68 36.20 -10.99
N SER A 262 -9.17 36.13 -12.22
CA SER A 262 -8.79 34.93 -12.97
C SER A 262 -7.46 34.30 -12.52
N SER A 263 -6.88 34.79 -11.41
CA SER A 263 -5.74 34.16 -10.74
C SER A 263 -6.07 32.80 -10.14
N GLY A 264 -7.36 32.42 -10.03
CA GLY A 264 -7.79 31.17 -9.39
C GLY A 264 -7.96 29.94 -10.30
N ILE A 265 -8.07 30.09 -11.63
CA ILE A 265 -8.52 28.98 -12.52
C ILE A 265 -7.40 28.50 -13.47
N GLY A 266 -6.26 29.19 -13.52
CA GLY A 266 -5.08 28.72 -14.25
C GLY A 266 -4.08 28.10 -13.30
N ALA A 267 -3.86 26.79 -13.39
CA ALA A 267 -2.66 26.19 -12.83
C ALA A 267 -1.45 26.79 -13.57
N ASN A 268 -0.61 27.54 -12.85
CA ASN A 268 0.67 28.03 -13.36
C ASN A 268 1.44 26.87 -14.03
N GLU A 269 2.21 27.15 -15.07
CA GLU A 269 3.13 26.17 -15.70
C GLU A 269 4.01 25.43 -14.66
N SER A 270 4.28 26.08 -13.51
CA SER A 270 4.97 25.46 -12.37
C SER A 270 4.25 24.22 -11.82
N LEU A 271 2.91 24.23 -11.75
CA LEU A 271 2.13 23.16 -11.16
C LEU A 271 2.05 21.93 -12.07
N GLU A 272 1.96 22.11 -13.39
CA GLU A 272 2.06 21.01 -14.36
C GLU A 272 3.46 20.37 -14.32
N LYS A 273 4.51 21.20 -14.24
CA LYS A 273 5.89 20.73 -14.11
C LYS A 273 6.11 19.95 -12.81
N ASP A 274 5.65 20.48 -11.68
CA ASP A 274 5.77 19.84 -10.37
C ASP A 274 4.97 18.52 -10.29
N LEU A 275 3.81 18.48 -10.93
CA LEU A 275 3.01 17.26 -11.04
C LEU A 275 3.70 16.21 -11.90
N ASN A 276 4.21 16.58 -13.08
CA ASN A 276 4.94 15.66 -13.94
C ASN A 276 6.20 15.12 -13.24
N ALA A 277 6.92 15.96 -12.51
CA ALA A 277 8.04 15.52 -11.68
C ALA A 277 7.60 14.56 -10.55
N SER A 278 6.40 14.74 -10.00
CA SER A 278 5.83 13.83 -8.99
C SER A 278 5.44 12.48 -9.60
N ILE A 279 4.83 12.48 -10.79
CA ILE A 279 4.53 11.26 -11.57
C ILE A 279 5.82 10.50 -11.86
N GLU A 280 6.85 11.17 -12.42
CA GLU A 280 8.14 10.54 -12.74
C GLU A 280 8.80 9.91 -11.50
N LYS A 281 8.77 10.61 -10.36
CA LYS A 281 9.36 10.11 -9.10
C LYS A 281 8.72 8.82 -8.61
N ILE A 282 7.42 8.63 -8.85
CA ILE A 282 6.70 7.45 -8.36
C ILE A 282 6.33 6.45 -9.46
N GLN A 283 6.68 6.72 -10.71
CA GLN A 283 6.27 5.92 -11.87
C GLN A 283 6.66 4.44 -11.74
N LYS A 284 7.83 4.17 -11.18
CA LYS A 284 8.34 2.80 -11.00
C LYS A 284 7.88 2.15 -9.70
N LEU A 285 7.42 2.94 -8.72
CA LEU A 285 7.07 2.44 -7.39
C LEU A 285 6.04 1.31 -7.40
N PRO A 286 4.93 1.35 -8.18
CA PRO A 286 3.98 0.24 -8.21
C PRO A 286 4.63 -1.11 -8.55
N ASN A 287 5.53 -1.13 -9.52
CA ASN A 287 6.22 -2.35 -9.94
C ASN A 287 7.29 -2.78 -8.93
N GLU A 288 8.08 -1.82 -8.43
CA GLU A 288 9.11 -2.08 -7.42
C GLU A 288 8.49 -2.61 -6.11
N LEU A 289 7.38 -2.02 -5.65
CA LEU A 289 6.62 -2.48 -4.49
C LEU A 289 6.02 -3.86 -4.71
N SER A 290 5.49 -4.15 -5.90
CA SER A 290 4.94 -5.48 -6.22
C SER A 290 6.00 -6.58 -6.20
N GLN A 291 7.22 -6.27 -6.66
CA GLN A 291 8.34 -7.22 -6.57
C GLN A 291 8.85 -7.37 -5.15
N ARG A 292 9.05 -6.24 -4.44
CA ARG A 292 9.52 -6.25 -3.06
C ARG A 292 8.53 -6.94 -2.15
N SER A 293 7.23 -6.67 -2.27
CA SER A 293 6.19 -7.31 -1.44
C SER A 293 6.23 -8.82 -1.53
N LYS A 294 6.34 -9.38 -2.74
CA LYS A 294 6.48 -10.83 -2.95
C LYS A 294 7.72 -11.37 -2.25
N SER A 295 8.87 -10.70 -2.42
CA SER A 295 10.12 -11.09 -1.77
C SER A 295 10.01 -11.04 -0.25
N THR A 296 9.54 -9.92 0.32
CA THR A 296 9.42 -9.73 1.76
C THR A 296 8.43 -10.71 2.38
N ILE A 297 7.27 -10.93 1.76
CA ILE A 297 6.28 -11.93 2.21
C ILE A 297 6.90 -13.33 2.19
N THR A 298 7.66 -13.67 1.15
CA THR A 298 8.36 -14.97 1.08
C THR A 298 9.39 -15.12 2.20
N SER A 299 10.16 -14.06 2.51
CA SER A 299 11.09 -14.06 3.64
C SER A 299 10.36 -14.23 4.98
N ILE A 300 9.22 -13.57 5.15
CA ILE A 300 8.36 -13.71 6.33
C ILE A 300 7.87 -15.17 6.49
N GLU A 301 7.34 -15.76 5.42
CA GLU A 301 6.88 -17.15 5.41
C GLU A 301 8.01 -18.14 5.71
N ASN A 302 9.22 -17.89 5.18
CA ASN A 302 10.40 -18.69 5.50
C ASN A 302 10.75 -18.60 6.99
N VAL A 303 10.80 -17.39 7.57
CA VAL A 303 11.05 -17.22 9.01
C VAL A 303 10.02 -17.99 9.83
N GLN A 304 8.73 -17.88 9.48
CA GLN A 304 7.65 -18.59 10.18
C GLN A 304 7.83 -20.11 10.11
N LYS A 305 8.07 -20.65 8.92
CA LYS A 305 8.26 -22.09 8.69
C LYS A 305 9.45 -22.62 9.47
N GLU A 306 10.59 -21.95 9.37
CA GLU A 306 11.81 -22.40 10.04
C GLU A 306 11.71 -22.26 11.56
N LEU A 307 11.01 -21.24 12.06
CA LEU A 307 10.77 -21.10 13.50
C LEU A 307 9.88 -22.20 14.05
N GLN A 308 8.92 -22.73 13.27
CA GLN A 308 8.17 -23.92 13.67
C GLN A 308 9.08 -25.14 13.83
N THR A 309 10.06 -25.33 12.94
CA THR A 309 11.07 -26.39 13.08
C THR A 309 11.86 -26.23 14.38
N VAL A 310 12.31 -25.00 14.71
CA VAL A 310 13.04 -24.71 15.95
C VAL A 310 12.18 -25.01 17.19
N LYS A 311 10.91 -24.58 17.20
CA LYS A 311 9.96 -24.87 18.30
C LYS A 311 9.80 -26.37 18.54
N ILE A 312 9.63 -27.14 17.47
CA ILE A 312 9.47 -28.59 17.59
C ILE A 312 10.76 -29.23 18.09
N ALA A 313 11.92 -28.76 17.62
CA ALA A 313 13.21 -29.26 18.10
C ALA A 313 13.37 -29.05 19.61
N GLU A 314 13.08 -27.85 20.13
CA GLU A 314 13.14 -27.56 21.58
C GLU A 314 12.17 -28.45 22.39
N MET A 315 10.92 -28.59 21.92
CA MET A 315 9.94 -29.49 22.57
C MET A 315 10.41 -30.95 22.65
N VAL A 316 11.18 -31.42 21.67
CA VAL A 316 11.68 -32.81 21.65
C VAL A 316 12.98 -32.95 22.45
N SER A 317 13.86 -31.97 22.43
CA SER A 317 15.12 -31.96 23.19
C SER A 317 14.89 -31.70 24.69
N GLY A 318 13.73 -31.16 25.09
CA GLY A 318 13.40 -30.87 26.49
C GLY A 318 14.13 -29.63 27.04
N GLU A 319 14.70 -28.82 26.15
CA GLU A 319 15.26 -27.47 26.40
C GLU A 319 14.17 -26.41 26.21
#